data_AF-A0A2D4GGC7-F1
#
_entry.id   AF-A0A2D4GGC7-F1
#
_cell.length_a   1.000
_cell.length_b   1.000
_cell.length_c   1.000
_cell.angle_alpha   90.00
_cell.angle_beta   90.00
_cell.angle_gamma   90.00
#
_symmetry.space_group_name_H-M   'P 1'
#
loop_
_entity.id
_entity.type
_entity.pdbx_description
1 polymer ?
#
loop_
_entity_poly.entity_id
_entity_poly.type
_entity_poly.pdbx_seq_one_letter_code
_entity_poly.pdbx_strand_id
1 'polypeptide(L)'
;DVQRKYFKEALDRWAQFFIHPLMIRDAIDREVEAVDSEYQLARPSDANRREMLFGSLAKSNHPMKKFFWGNADTLKHEPKENGIDTYTRLREFWQRYYSAHYMTLVVQSKENLDTLEKWVTEIFSEIPNNDLSRPTFGHLTDPFDTPDFPKLYRVVPIRKTHSLNITWGLPPQEQYYRVKPLHYISWLVGHEGKGSILSYLRKKFWALALYGGNGETGFEQNSTYSVFSICVTLTDEGYKHFYEVAHVVFQYLKMLQQAGPEQRIWEEIQKIEANEFHYQEQTDPVDYVESLCENMQLFPKEDILTGDQLLFEYNPEIISKALNQLIPSQANLILLSASHEGQCQLKEKWFGTQYSVEDVDQHWSDTWASDFKLNPDLHLPEENRYIATDFALKDPDCPQTEYPVNIMSSQQGCLWYKKDDKFKIP
;
A
#
# COMPACT_ATOMS: atom_id res chain seq x y z
N ASP A 1 9.51 19.99 -7.61
CA ASP A 1 10.52 20.07 -8.70
C ASP A 1 10.98 21.53 -8.91
N VAL A 2 11.95 21.78 -9.79
CA VAL A 2 12.40 23.14 -10.11
C VAL A 2 13.04 23.21 -11.50
N GLN A 3 13.00 24.38 -12.13
CA GLN A 3 13.73 24.63 -13.37
C GLN A 3 15.25 24.47 -13.18
N ARG A 4 15.90 23.79 -14.13
CA ARG A 4 17.34 23.48 -14.12
C ARG A 4 18.25 24.65 -13.70
N LYS A 5 18.02 25.85 -14.22
CA LYS A 5 18.86 27.04 -13.94
C LYS A 5 18.87 27.46 -12.47
N TYR A 6 17.86 27.08 -11.69
CA TYR A 6 17.74 27.38 -10.26
C TYR A 6 17.98 26.15 -9.38
N PHE A 7 18.44 25.04 -9.96
CA PHE A 7 18.48 23.75 -9.26
C PHE A 7 19.42 23.76 -8.05
N LYS A 8 20.68 24.17 -8.21
CA LYS A 8 21.64 24.25 -7.09
C LYS A 8 21.11 25.14 -5.96
N GLU A 9 20.57 26.29 -6.33
CA GLU A 9 20.01 27.29 -5.43
C GLU A 9 18.76 26.80 -4.67
N ALA A 10 17.91 26.00 -5.32
CA ALA A 10 16.75 25.39 -4.68
C ALA A 10 17.18 24.25 -3.76
N LEU A 11 18.16 23.45 -4.18
CA LEU A 11 18.73 22.36 -3.39
C LEU A 11 19.35 22.87 -2.09
N ASP A 12 20.10 23.98 -2.16
CA ASP A 12 20.67 24.65 -0.99
C ASP A 12 19.57 25.13 -0.02
N ARG A 13 18.55 25.84 -0.52
CA ARG A 13 17.42 26.29 0.32
C ARG A 13 16.66 25.13 0.96
N TRP A 14 16.50 24.03 0.24
CA TRP A 14 15.83 22.83 0.75
C TRP A 14 16.66 22.14 1.84
N ALA A 15 17.98 22.04 1.67
CA ALA A 15 18.87 21.46 2.66
C ALA A 15 18.81 22.19 4.02
N GLN A 16 18.58 23.50 4.02
CA GLN A 16 18.46 24.28 5.26
C GLN A 16 17.36 23.79 6.21
N PHE A 17 16.36 23.05 5.71
CA PHE A 17 15.32 22.42 6.56
C PHE A 17 15.92 21.35 7.49
N PHE A 18 17.01 20.71 7.08
CA PHE A 18 17.70 19.65 7.82
C PHE A 18 18.96 20.14 8.54
N ILE A 19 19.46 21.33 8.21
CA ILE A 19 20.68 21.90 8.80
C ILE A 19 20.31 22.88 9.94
N HIS A 20 19.56 23.94 9.64
CA HIS A 20 19.22 25.01 10.59
C HIS A 20 17.79 25.52 10.39
N PRO A 21 16.75 24.70 10.65
CA PRO A 21 15.38 25.19 10.58
C PRO A 21 15.15 26.26 11.66
N LEU A 22 14.63 27.41 11.25
CA LEU A 22 14.38 28.54 12.16
C LEU A 22 13.36 28.19 13.26
N MET A 23 12.42 27.29 12.95
CA MET A 23 11.33 26.87 13.85
C MET A 23 10.69 28.08 14.54
N ILE A 24 10.17 29.05 13.79
CA ILE A 24 9.60 30.27 14.39
C ILE A 24 8.29 29.93 15.10
N ARG A 25 8.14 30.30 16.39
CA ARG A 25 6.94 29.98 17.20
C ARG A 25 5.63 30.36 16.50
N ASP A 26 5.52 31.60 16.01
CA ASP A 26 4.32 32.07 15.31
C ASP A 26 4.05 31.33 13.99
N ALA A 27 5.08 30.78 13.34
CA ALA A 27 4.90 29.96 12.15
C ALA A 27 4.38 28.57 12.52
N ILE A 28 4.92 27.96 13.57
CA ILE A 28 4.47 26.67 14.10
C ILE A 28 3.00 26.75 14.53
N ASP A 29 2.61 27.81 15.25
CA ASP A 29 1.23 27.99 15.69
C ASP A 29 0.24 28.11 14.52
N ARG A 30 0.66 28.69 13.39
CA ARG A 30 -0.14 28.73 12.15
C ARG A 30 -0.13 27.39 11.42
N GLU A 31 0.99 26.68 11.44
CA GLU A 31 1.11 25.37 10.79
C GLU A 31 0.21 24.33 11.46
N VAL A 32 0.00 24.41 12.78
CA VAL A 32 -0.97 23.55 13.48
C VAL A 32 -2.40 23.71 12.92
N GLU A 33 -2.79 24.92 12.50
CA GLU A 33 -4.11 25.14 11.87
C GLU A 33 -4.18 24.53 10.46
N ALA A 34 -3.06 24.48 9.75
CA ALA A 34 -2.96 23.81 8.45
C ALA A 34 -3.07 22.29 8.61
N VAL A 35 -2.37 21.71 9.59
CA VAL A 35 -2.50 20.28 9.95
C VAL A 35 -3.93 19.94 10.35
N ASP A 36 -4.60 20.79 11.13
CA ASP A 36 -6.02 20.57 11.45
C ASP A 36 -6.89 20.61 10.19
N SER A 37 -6.63 21.56 9.28
CA SER A 37 -7.36 21.67 8.01
C SER A 37 -7.19 20.43 7.13
N GLU A 38 -5.97 19.90 7.02
CA GLU A 38 -5.67 18.65 6.31
C GLU A 38 -6.44 17.48 6.93
N TYR A 39 -6.42 17.37 8.26
CA TYR A 39 -7.18 16.37 8.99
C TYR A 39 -8.70 16.49 8.75
N GLN A 40 -9.27 17.70 8.74
CA GLN A 40 -10.69 17.89 8.43
C GLN A 40 -11.03 17.49 6.98
N LEU A 41 -10.14 17.74 6.02
CA LEU A 41 -10.32 17.31 4.62
C LEU A 41 -10.22 15.79 4.46
N ALA A 42 -9.40 15.14 5.27
CA ALA A 42 -9.25 13.68 5.33
C ALA A 42 -10.43 12.97 6.01
N ARG A 43 -11.14 13.67 6.92
CA ARG A 43 -12.21 13.12 7.76
C ARG A 43 -13.34 12.35 7.04
N PRO A 44 -13.83 12.76 5.86
CA PRO A 44 -14.85 12.01 5.12
C PRO A 44 -14.29 10.84 4.29
N SER A 45 -12.97 10.59 4.28
CA SER A 45 -12.37 9.46 3.55
C SER A 45 -12.68 8.13 4.23
N ASP A 46 -13.44 7.25 3.57
CA ASP A 46 -13.73 5.91 4.09
C ASP A 46 -12.47 5.05 4.29
N ALA A 47 -11.41 5.27 3.49
CA ALA A 47 -10.13 4.59 3.65
C ALA A 47 -9.46 4.97 4.99
N ASN A 48 -9.32 6.27 5.25
CA ASN A 48 -8.68 6.78 6.47
C ASN A 48 -9.51 6.42 7.72
N ARG A 49 -10.84 6.44 7.60
CA ARG A 49 -11.78 6.02 8.64
C ARG A 49 -11.61 4.55 9.01
N ARG A 50 -11.40 3.69 8.00
CA ARG A 50 -11.13 2.25 8.17
C ARG A 50 -9.76 2.04 8.79
N GLU A 51 -8.72 2.71 8.30
CA GLU A 51 -7.36 2.61 8.84
C GLU A 51 -7.31 2.99 10.32
N MET A 52 -7.97 4.08 10.72
CA MET A 52 -8.00 4.46 12.13
C MET A 52 -8.77 3.47 13.00
N LEU A 53 -9.90 2.94 12.51
CA LEU A 53 -10.62 1.89 13.22
C LEU A 53 -9.74 0.63 13.36
N PHE A 54 -9.08 0.21 12.28
CA PHE A 54 -8.18 -0.95 12.26
C PHE A 54 -7.00 -0.77 13.23
N GLY A 55 -6.31 0.37 13.19
CA GLY A 55 -5.21 0.69 14.11
C GLY A 55 -5.65 0.72 15.57
N SER A 56 -6.90 1.09 15.86
CA SER A 56 -7.46 1.08 17.22
C SER A 56 -7.56 -0.34 17.83
N LEU A 57 -7.57 -1.38 16.98
CA LEU A 57 -7.62 -2.80 17.39
C LEU A 57 -6.26 -3.33 17.86
N ALA A 58 -5.17 -2.58 17.62
CA ALA A 58 -3.84 -2.95 18.08
C ALA A 58 -3.72 -2.88 19.62
N LYS A 59 -2.72 -3.60 20.15
CA LYS A 59 -2.30 -3.56 21.56
C LYS A 59 -2.11 -2.12 22.06
N SER A 60 -2.51 -1.84 23.31
CA SER A 60 -2.56 -0.48 23.87
C SER A 60 -1.21 0.25 23.92
N ASN A 61 -0.11 -0.49 24.00
CA ASN A 61 1.26 0.04 24.02
C ASN A 61 1.95 0.01 22.65
N HIS A 62 1.28 -0.46 21.59
CA HIS A 62 1.86 -0.55 20.26
C HIS A 62 1.75 0.78 19.48
N PRO A 63 2.79 1.23 18.75
CA PRO A 63 2.78 2.46 17.97
C PRO A 63 1.61 2.59 16.99
N MET A 64 1.14 1.49 16.39
CA MET A 64 -0.01 1.54 15.48
C MET A 64 -1.30 2.04 16.12
N LYS A 65 -1.47 1.94 17.45
CA LYS A 65 -2.66 2.51 18.08
C LYS A 65 -2.68 4.05 18.09
N LYS A 66 -1.55 4.69 17.74
CA LYS A 66 -1.42 6.15 17.75
C LYS A 66 -2.21 6.79 16.63
N PHE A 67 -2.72 7.98 16.92
CA PHE A 67 -3.24 8.89 15.91
C PHE A 67 -2.08 9.63 15.24
N PHE A 68 -1.80 9.29 13.99
CA PHE A 68 -0.62 9.77 13.26
C PHE A 68 -0.87 11.04 12.43
N TRP A 69 -2.13 11.42 12.18
CA TRP A 69 -2.46 12.66 11.46
C TRP A 69 -2.11 13.91 12.26
N GLY A 70 -2.36 13.90 13.57
CA GLY A 70 -2.36 15.11 14.38
C GLY A 70 -3.56 16.02 14.05
N ASN A 71 -3.84 16.95 14.96
CA ASN A 71 -4.90 17.96 14.82
C ASN A 71 -4.69 19.07 15.88
N ALA A 72 -5.56 20.09 15.91
CA ALA A 72 -5.46 21.16 16.89
C ALA A 72 -5.57 20.63 18.35
N ASP A 73 -6.37 19.60 18.60
CA ASP A 73 -6.51 19.01 19.93
C ASP A 73 -5.17 18.43 20.42
N THR A 74 -4.54 17.59 19.61
CA THR A 74 -3.31 16.87 19.98
C THR A 74 -2.04 17.72 19.93
N LEU A 75 -2.02 18.80 19.14
CA LEU A 75 -0.83 19.64 18.95
C LEU A 75 -0.90 20.99 19.66
N LYS A 76 -2.08 21.42 20.14
CA LYS A 76 -2.26 22.74 20.77
C LYS A 76 -3.11 22.70 22.03
N HIS A 77 -4.29 22.09 22.02
CA HIS A 77 -5.21 22.15 23.16
C HIS A 77 -4.79 21.21 24.30
N GLU A 78 -4.73 19.89 24.07
CA GLU A 78 -4.33 18.90 25.07
C GLU A 78 -2.91 19.17 25.63
N PRO A 79 -1.89 19.50 24.81
CA PRO A 79 -0.57 19.84 25.34
C PRO A 79 -0.59 21.06 26.26
N LYS A 80 -1.34 22.12 25.88
CA LYS A 80 -1.44 23.34 26.69
C LYS A 80 -2.12 23.08 28.03
N GLU A 81 -3.19 22.28 28.05
CA GLU A 81 -3.88 21.87 29.28
C GLU A 81 -2.97 21.06 30.22
N ASN A 82 -2.10 20.22 29.64
CA ASN A 82 -1.15 19.40 30.38
C ASN A 82 0.20 20.09 30.68
N GLY A 83 0.34 21.39 30.36
CA GLY A 83 1.57 22.14 30.60
C GLY A 83 2.77 21.69 29.75
N ILE A 84 2.53 21.08 28.58
CA ILE A 84 3.56 20.61 27.65
C ILE A 84 3.86 21.71 26.64
N ASP A 85 5.12 22.17 26.59
CA ASP A 85 5.60 23.10 25.54
C ASP A 85 5.91 22.33 24.26
N THR A 86 4.94 22.30 23.33
CA THR A 86 5.06 21.58 22.05
C THR A 86 6.21 22.10 21.19
N TYR A 87 6.56 23.38 21.31
CA TYR A 87 7.73 23.96 20.68
C TYR A 87 9.03 23.26 21.14
N THR A 88 9.20 23.11 22.45
CA THR A 88 10.36 22.44 23.02
C THR A 88 10.38 20.97 22.58
N ARG A 89 9.22 20.30 22.57
CA ARG A 89 9.09 18.92 22.07
C ARG A 89 9.46 18.76 20.59
N LEU A 90 9.06 19.70 19.73
CA LEU A 90 9.42 19.68 18.31
C LEU A 90 10.94 19.82 18.13
N ARG A 91 11.57 20.73 18.89
CA ARG A 91 13.03 20.90 18.86
C ARG A 91 13.77 19.66 19.36
N GLU A 92 13.32 19.08 20.47
CA GLU A 92 13.86 17.81 20.99
C GLU A 92 13.71 16.69 19.96
N PHE A 93 12.57 16.60 19.28
CA PHE A 93 12.31 15.61 18.25
C PHE A 93 13.25 15.78 17.06
N TRP A 94 13.40 17.01 16.54
CA TRP A 94 14.31 17.30 15.44
C TRP A 94 15.76 16.97 15.80
N GLN A 95 16.26 17.44 16.96
CA GLN A 95 17.62 17.13 17.40
C GLN A 95 17.89 15.63 17.55
N ARG A 96 16.87 14.86 17.92
CA ARG A 96 16.99 13.42 18.14
C ARG A 96 16.90 12.60 16.86
N TYR A 97 16.02 12.96 15.93
CA TYR A 97 15.66 12.10 14.81
C TYR A 97 16.09 12.65 13.44
N TYR A 98 16.36 13.96 13.30
CA TYR A 98 16.90 14.54 12.07
C TYR A 98 18.42 14.56 12.14
N SER A 99 19.03 13.40 11.88
CA SER A 99 20.49 13.21 11.92
C SER A 99 20.99 12.57 10.63
N ALA A 100 22.16 13.00 10.14
CA ALA A 100 22.68 12.65 8.81
C ALA A 100 22.75 11.13 8.55
N HIS A 101 23.15 10.33 9.54
CA HIS A 101 23.26 8.87 9.42
C HIS A 101 21.92 8.12 9.38
N TYR A 102 20.80 8.80 9.56
CA TYR A 102 19.46 8.25 9.33
C TYR A 102 18.89 8.60 7.95
N MET A 103 19.46 9.59 7.28
CA MET A 103 18.90 10.16 6.06
C MET A 103 19.41 9.45 4.81
N THR A 104 18.54 9.40 3.81
CA THR A 104 18.86 9.08 2.42
C THR A 104 18.48 10.27 1.56
N LEU A 105 19.12 10.40 0.39
CA LEU A 105 18.90 11.52 -0.51
C LEU A 105 19.03 11.04 -1.94
N VAL A 106 18.05 11.41 -2.77
CA VAL A 106 18.07 11.22 -4.22
C VAL A 106 17.96 12.58 -4.89
N VAL A 107 18.80 12.82 -5.89
CA VAL A 107 18.83 14.08 -6.65
C VAL A 107 18.81 13.74 -8.14
N GLN A 108 17.77 14.20 -8.84
CA GLN A 108 17.63 14.02 -10.28
C GLN A 108 17.80 15.36 -11.01
N SER A 109 18.73 15.40 -11.98
CA SER A 109 18.98 16.58 -12.79
C SER A 109 19.61 16.19 -14.14
N LYS A 110 19.68 17.16 -15.07
CA LYS A 110 20.38 17.03 -16.35
C LYS A 110 21.87 17.37 -16.26
N GLU A 111 22.38 17.75 -15.09
CA GLU A 111 23.82 17.91 -14.87
C GLU A 111 24.53 16.55 -14.80
N ASN A 112 25.85 16.55 -15.01
CA ASN A 112 26.64 15.33 -14.90
C ASN A 112 26.82 14.91 -13.43
N LEU A 113 27.19 13.64 -13.21
CA LEU A 113 27.34 13.07 -11.87
C LEU A 113 28.38 13.79 -11.03
N ASP A 114 29.53 14.17 -11.59
CA ASP A 114 30.59 14.89 -10.86
C ASP A 114 30.09 16.24 -10.30
N THR A 115 29.23 16.94 -11.06
CA THR A 115 28.64 18.20 -10.63
C THR A 115 27.61 17.98 -9.53
N LEU A 116 26.77 16.95 -9.65
CA LEU A 116 25.79 16.60 -8.64
C LEU A 116 26.45 16.14 -7.34
N GLU A 117 27.48 15.29 -7.42
CA GLU A 117 28.27 14.86 -6.26
C GLU A 117 28.90 16.06 -5.55
N LYS A 118 29.51 16.99 -6.31
CA LYS A 118 30.07 18.21 -5.75
C LYS A 118 29.02 19.03 -5.02
N TRP A 119 27.85 19.27 -5.63
CA TRP A 119 26.79 20.07 -5.02
C TRP A 119 26.21 19.39 -3.79
N VAL A 120 25.97 18.08 -3.86
CA VAL A 120 25.44 17.32 -2.72
C VAL A 120 26.43 17.33 -1.55
N THR A 121 27.72 17.12 -1.83
CA THR A 121 28.76 17.16 -0.80
C THR A 121 28.90 18.55 -0.18
N GLU A 122 28.91 19.61 -1.01
CA GLU A 122 28.99 21.00 -0.55
C GLU A 122 27.82 21.37 0.35
N ILE A 123 26.59 20.99 -0.01
CA ILE A 123 25.36 21.44 0.65
C ILE A 123 24.98 20.56 1.85
N PHE A 124 24.98 19.23 1.69
CA PHE A 124 24.42 18.31 2.70
C PHE A 124 25.43 17.84 3.74
N SER A 125 26.74 18.11 3.56
CA SER A 125 27.75 17.79 4.57
C SER A 125 27.59 18.58 5.87
N GLU A 126 26.81 19.65 5.85
CA GLU A 126 26.49 20.46 7.02
C GLU A 126 25.40 19.83 7.92
N ILE A 127 24.68 18.79 7.46
CA ILE A 127 23.65 18.14 8.29
C ILE A 127 24.31 17.50 9.51
N PRO A 128 23.83 17.80 10.74
CA PRO A 128 24.42 17.27 11.95
C PRO A 128 24.27 15.74 12.03
N ASN A 129 25.32 15.09 12.55
CA ASN A 129 25.25 13.71 13.01
C ASN A 129 25.25 13.71 14.54
N ASN A 130 24.23 13.12 15.16
CA ASN A 130 24.10 13.03 16.61
C ASN A 130 24.70 11.75 17.22
N ASP A 131 25.28 10.87 16.40
CA ASP A 131 25.94 9.60 16.77
C ASP A 131 25.08 8.64 17.60
N LEU A 132 23.76 8.84 17.64
CA LEU A 132 22.84 7.95 18.32
C LEU A 132 22.59 6.69 17.48
N SER A 133 22.25 5.58 18.12
CA SER A 133 21.79 4.40 17.40
C SER A 133 20.37 4.60 16.85
N ARG A 134 20.11 4.14 15.62
CA ARG A 134 18.76 4.13 15.03
C ARG A 134 17.79 3.41 15.98
N PRO A 135 16.64 4.01 16.34
CA PRO A 135 15.64 3.33 17.15
C PRO A 135 15.13 2.08 16.44
N THR A 136 15.01 0.97 17.18
CA THR A 136 14.48 -0.29 16.65
C THR A 136 13.19 -0.67 17.35
N PHE A 137 12.17 -1.04 16.57
CA PHE A 137 10.86 -1.43 17.10
C PHE A 137 10.60 -2.94 17.04
N GLY A 138 11.56 -3.76 16.59
CA GLY A 138 11.37 -5.21 16.40
C GLY A 138 11.03 -6.02 17.66
N HIS A 139 11.03 -5.41 18.85
CA HIS A 139 10.54 -6.02 20.08
C HIS A 139 9.00 -5.87 20.26
N LEU A 140 8.35 -5.07 19.43
CA LEU A 140 6.93 -4.77 19.47
C LEU A 140 6.20 -5.57 18.39
N THR A 141 6.27 -6.91 18.45
CA THR A 141 5.64 -7.77 17.44
C THR A 141 4.17 -8.03 17.72
N ASP A 142 3.49 -8.55 16.70
CA ASP A 142 2.13 -9.08 16.79
C ASP A 142 1.13 -8.07 17.39
N PRO A 143 0.98 -6.87 16.79
CA PRO A 143 0.13 -5.81 17.34
C PRO A 143 -1.34 -6.21 17.43
N PHE A 144 -1.76 -7.15 16.60
CA PHE A 144 -3.15 -7.60 16.45
C PHE A 144 -3.45 -8.92 17.16
N ASP A 145 -2.50 -9.45 17.93
CA ASP A 145 -2.76 -10.56 18.86
C ASP A 145 -3.54 -10.03 20.07
N THR A 146 -4.82 -9.75 19.83
CA THR A 146 -5.80 -9.27 20.80
C THR A 146 -7.11 -10.02 20.59
N PRO A 147 -7.90 -10.29 21.65
CA PRO A 147 -9.18 -10.96 21.52
C PRO A 147 -10.22 -10.12 20.75
N ASP A 148 -9.96 -8.84 20.55
CA ASP A 148 -10.86 -7.96 19.80
C ASP A 148 -10.61 -8.02 18.30
N PHE A 149 -9.40 -8.37 17.85
CA PHE A 149 -9.08 -8.37 16.43
C PHE A 149 -9.89 -9.37 15.58
N PRO A 150 -9.97 -10.68 15.90
CA PRO A 150 -10.64 -11.67 15.04
C PRO A 150 -12.17 -11.66 15.25
N LYS A 151 -12.81 -10.54 14.93
CA LYS A 151 -14.25 -10.31 15.09
C LYS A 151 -14.88 -9.71 13.82
N LEU A 152 -16.20 -9.63 13.83
CA LEU A 152 -16.97 -8.94 12.80
C LEU A 152 -17.29 -7.50 13.23
N TYR A 153 -16.89 -6.56 12.40
CA TYR A 153 -17.10 -5.14 12.55
C TYR A 153 -18.06 -4.65 11.46
N ARG A 154 -19.23 -4.18 11.87
CA ARG A 154 -20.18 -3.50 10.99
C ARG A 154 -19.91 -2.01 11.04
N VAL A 155 -19.67 -1.39 9.89
CA VAL A 155 -19.21 0.00 9.80
C VAL A 155 -20.11 0.79 8.87
N VAL A 156 -20.50 1.99 9.29
CA VAL A 156 -21.24 2.94 8.45
C VAL A 156 -20.25 3.76 7.62
N PRO A 157 -20.18 3.54 6.29
CA PRO A 157 -19.35 4.34 5.40
C PRO A 157 -19.99 5.70 5.11
N ILE A 158 -19.19 6.64 4.61
CA ILE A 158 -19.64 7.91 4.04
C ILE A 158 -20.22 7.68 2.64
N ARG A 159 -19.53 6.87 1.83
CA ARG A 159 -20.02 6.46 0.50
C ARG A 159 -21.09 5.37 0.63
N LYS A 160 -22.10 5.41 -0.22
CA LYS A 160 -23.18 4.42 -0.26
C LYS A 160 -22.74 3.16 -1.01
N THR A 161 -21.78 2.42 -0.45
CA THR A 161 -21.23 1.20 -1.03
C THR A 161 -21.25 0.05 -0.02
N HIS A 162 -21.42 -1.18 -0.52
CA HIS A 162 -21.27 -2.39 0.27
C HIS A 162 -19.88 -2.99 0.01
N SER A 163 -19.12 -3.25 1.06
CA SER A 163 -17.83 -3.94 0.92
C SER A 163 -17.51 -4.79 2.14
N LEU A 164 -16.95 -5.96 1.90
CA LEU A 164 -16.38 -6.83 2.93
C LEU A 164 -14.87 -6.79 2.84
N ASN A 165 -14.20 -6.38 3.93
CA ASN A 165 -12.75 -6.46 4.06
C ASN A 165 -12.42 -7.60 5.02
N ILE A 166 -11.55 -8.51 4.58
CA ILE A 166 -11.07 -9.65 5.35
C ILE A 166 -9.57 -9.43 5.54
N THR A 167 -9.13 -9.24 6.78
CA THR A 167 -7.77 -8.76 7.07
C THR A 167 -7.06 -9.68 8.05
N TRP A 168 -5.77 -9.93 7.81
CA TRP A 168 -4.89 -10.69 8.69
C TRP A 168 -3.70 -9.84 9.12
N GLY A 169 -3.36 -9.89 10.40
CA GLY A 169 -2.08 -9.42 10.91
C GLY A 169 -1.02 -10.52 10.76
N LEU A 170 0.13 -10.16 10.19
CA LEU A 170 1.25 -11.06 9.92
C LEU A 170 2.53 -10.53 10.60
N PRO A 171 3.51 -11.38 10.88
CA PRO A 171 4.87 -10.95 11.20
C PRO A 171 5.48 -10.13 10.06
N PRO A 172 6.51 -9.30 10.33
CA PRO A 172 7.19 -8.50 9.31
C PRO A 172 7.64 -9.33 8.09
N GLN A 173 7.19 -8.92 6.90
CA GLN A 173 7.51 -9.56 5.62
C GLN A 173 8.62 -8.85 4.82
N GLU A 174 9.06 -7.65 5.23
CA GLU A 174 10.08 -6.83 4.53
C GLU A 174 11.37 -7.61 4.24
N GLN A 175 11.81 -8.45 5.18
CA GLN A 175 12.99 -9.29 5.04
C GLN A 175 12.93 -10.29 3.86
N TYR A 176 11.72 -10.57 3.35
CA TYR A 176 11.47 -11.48 2.25
C TYR A 176 11.21 -10.76 0.92
N TYR A 177 11.63 -9.49 0.77
CA TYR A 177 11.42 -8.70 -0.45
C TYR A 177 11.96 -9.37 -1.73
N ARG A 178 12.97 -10.26 -1.61
CA ARG A 178 13.49 -11.00 -2.77
C ARG A 178 12.54 -12.09 -3.29
N VAL A 179 11.67 -12.58 -2.41
CA VAL A 179 10.67 -13.63 -2.69
C VAL A 179 9.28 -13.04 -2.93
N LYS A 180 8.96 -11.92 -2.26
CA LYS A 180 7.65 -11.24 -2.26
C LYS A 180 6.46 -12.19 -2.04
N PRO A 181 6.40 -12.90 -0.89
CA PRO A 181 5.38 -13.91 -0.66
C PRO A 181 3.95 -13.33 -0.69
N LEU A 182 3.74 -12.13 -0.15
CA LEU A 182 2.43 -11.48 -0.18
C LEU A 182 2.02 -11.04 -1.59
N HIS A 183 2.98 -10.63 -2.44
CA HIS A 183 2.71 -10.31 -3.85
C HIS A 183 2.25 -11.53 -4.63
N TYR A 184 2.93 -12.67 -4.45
CA TYR A 184 2.51 -13.94 -5.07
C TYR A 184 1.08 -14.33 -4.67
N ILE A 185 0.75 -14.22 -3.37
CA ILE A 185 -0.59 -14.55 -2.88
C ILE A 185 -1.63 -13.54 -3.40
N SER A 186 -1.28 -12.25 -3.41
CA SER A 186 -2.09 -11.16 -3.97
C SER A 186 -2.48 -11.43 -5.41
N TRP A 187 -1.52 -11.83 -6.26
CA TRP A 187 -1.74 -12.12 -7.67
C TRP A 187 -2.77 -13.25 -7.89
N LEU A 188 -2.70 -14.32 -7.08
CA LEU A 188 -3.65 -15.42 -7.14
C LEU A 188 -5.05 -15.03 -6.65
N VAL A 189 -5.12 -14.34 -5.51
CA VAL A 189 -6.39 -13.91 -4.91
C VAL A 189 -7.10 -12.88 -5.80
N GLY A 190 -6.34 -11.95 -6.38
CA GLY A 190 -6.81 -10.89 -7.28
C GLY A 190 -7.10 -11.35 -8.71
N HIS A 191 -6.80 -12.60 -9.06
CA HIS A 191 -7.06 -13.13 -10.39
C HIS A 191 -8.56 -13.02 -10.75
N GLU A 192 -8.88 -12.52 -11.94
CA GLU A 192 -10.28 -12.33 -12.39
C GLU A 192 -10.77 -13.41 -13.37
N GLY A 193 -9.88 -14.31 -13.80
CA GLY A 193 -10.20 -15.35 -14.78
C GLY A 193 -11.02 -16.51 -14.21
N LYS A 194 -11.26 -17.52 -15.06
CA LYS A 194 -11.99 -18.73 -14.68
C LYS A 194 -11.31 -19.43 -13.49
N GLY A 195 -12.13 -19.92 -12.56
CA GLY A 195 -11.65 -20.59 -11.35
C GLY A 195 -11.35 -19.65 -10.18
N SER A 196 -11.40 -18.33 -10.38
CA SER A 196 -11.12 -17.36 -9.32
C SER A 196 -12.30 -17.07 -8.40
N ILE A 197 -11.98 -16.48 -7.24
CA ILE A 197 -12.97 -15.99 -6.28
C ILE A 197 -13.95 -15.05 -6.98
N LEU A 198 -13.43 -14.01 -7.66
CA LEU A 198 -14.27 -12.99 -8.29
C LEU A 198 -15.15 -13.56 -9.40
N SER A 199 -14.61 -14.48 -10.20
CA SER A 199 -15.38 -15.17 -11.26
C SER A 199 -16.57 -15.95 -10.68
N TYR A 200 -16.36 -16.69 -9.59
CA TYR A 200 -17.41 -17.42 -8.90
C TYR A 200 -18.46 -16.48 -8.28
N LEU A 201 -18.01 -15.45 -7.56
CA LEU A 201 -18.91 -14.48 -6.91
C LEU A 201 -19.73 -13.66 -7.92
N ARG A 202 -19.15 -13.29 -9.07
CA ARG A 202 -19.87 -12.62 -10.17
C ARG A 202 -20.96 -13.52 -10.76
N LYS A 203 -20.71 -14.82 -10.95
CA LYS A 203 -21.74 -15.79 -11.40
C LYS A 203 -22.94 -15.89 -10.45
N LYS A 204 -22.72 -15.67 -9.15
CA LYS A 204 -23.76 -15.63 -8.10
C LYS A 204 -24.40 -14.25 -7.94
N PHE A 205 -23.97 -13.25 -8.70
CA PHE A 205 -24.34 -11.84 -8.54
C PHE A 205 -24.03 -11.26 -7.16
N TRP A 206 -22.98 -11.77 -6.48
CA TRP A 206 -22.62 -11.33 -5.13
C TRP A 206 -21.53 -10.25 -5.09
N ALA A 207 -20.64 -10.18 -6.09
CA ALA A 207 -19.53 -9.23 -6.08
C ALA A 207 -19.36 -8.50 -7.41
N LEU A 208 -18.86 -7.26 -7.34
CA LEU A 208 -18.52 -6.41 -8.48
C LEU A 208 -17.01 -6.42 -8.77
N ALA A 209 -16.21 -6.30 -7.72
CA ALA A 209 -14.75 -6.23 -7.77
C ALA A 209 -14.14 -6.91 -6.55
N LEU A 210 -12.90 -7.37 -6.67
CA LEU A 210 -12.13 -7.93 -5.58
C LEU A 210 -10.69 -7.44 -5.71
N TYR A 211 -10.14 -6.98 -4.60
CA TYR A 211 -8.74 -6.60 -4.47
C TYR A 211 -8.16 -7.37 -3.30
N GLY A 212 -6.99 -7.99 -3.47
CA GLY A 212 -6.32 -8.72 -2.39
C GLY A 212 -4.85 -8.38 -2.40
N GLY A 213 -4.26 -8.06 -1.26
CA GLY A 213 -2.84 -7.74 -1.19
C GLY A 213 -2.40 -7.04 0.09
N ASN A 214 -1.16 -6.57 0.03
CA ASN A 214 -0.53 -5.67 0.98
C ASN A 214 -0.12 -4.43 0.18
N GLY A 215 -0.51 -3.25 0.62
CA GLY A 215 -0.21 -1.99 -0.07
C GLY A 215 1.22 -1.50 0.12
N GLU A 216 2.07 -2.26 0.82
CA GLU A 216 3.48 -1.98 1.13
C GLU A 216 3.75 -0.60 1.76
N THR A 217 2.71 0.08 2.22
CA THR A 217 2.84 1.35 2.94
C THR A 217 3.39 1.12 4.34
N GLY A 218 4.00 2.15 4.94
CA GLY A 218 4.46 2.07 6.34
C GLY A 218 3.37 1.71 7.36
N PHE A 219 2.09 1.87 7.00
CA PHE A 219 0.94 1.42 7.81
C PHE A 219 0.64 -0.07 7.64
N GLU A 220 0.82 -0.64 6.45
CA GLU A 220 0.51 -2.05 6.19
C GLU A 220 1.74 -2.96 6.29
N GLN A 221 2.95 -2.42 6.19
CA GLN A 221 4.20 -3.18 6.23
C GLN A 221 5.28 -2.34 6.91
N ASN A 222 5.85 -2.86 7.99
CA ASN A 222 6.98 -2.25 8.69
C ASN A 222 7.75 -3.30 9.51
N SER A 223 8.79 -2.86 10.20
CA SER A 223 9.61 -3.69 11.11
C SER A 223 8.87 -4.37 12.28
N THR A 224 7.59 -4.06 12.51
CA THR A 224 6.78 -4.62 13.61
C THR A 224 5.71 -5.62 13.18
N TYR A 225 5.18 -5.50 11.96
CA TYR A 225 4.19 -6.41 11.38
C TYR A 225 4.02 -6.18 9.87
N SER A 226 3.22 -7.03 9.25
CA SER A 226 2.63 -6.80 7.92
C SER A 226 1.13 -7.12 7.95
N VAL A 227 0.37 -6.60 6.99
CA VAL A 227 -1.07 -6.81 6.88
C VAL A 227 -1.38 -7.41 5.53
N PHE A 228 -2.22 -8.44 5.48
CA PHE A 228 -2.79 -8.88 4.20
C PHE A 228 -4.29 -8.66 4.24
N SER A 229 -4.83 -8.01 3.21
CA SER A 229 -6.26 -7.67 3.16
C SER A 229 -6.88 -8.14 1.85
N ILE A 230 -8.11 -8.67 1.94
CA ILE A 230 -8.95 -8.99 0.79
C ILE A 230 -10.22 -8.14 0.90
N CYS A 231 -10.39 -7.21 -0.03
CA CYS A 231 -11.55 -6.34 -0.14
C CYS A 231 -12.45 -6.82 -1.28
N VAL A 232 -13.68 -7.20 -0.94
CA VAL A 232 -14.72 -7.57 -1.92
C VAL A 232 -15.75 -6.45 -1.97
N THR A 233 -15.93 -5.85 -3.15
CA THR A 233 -17.03 -4.92 -3.41
C THR A 233 -18.29 -5.72 -3.69
N LEU A 234 -19.30 -5.58 -2.83
CA LEU A 234 -20.50 -6.40 -2.83
C LEU A 234 -21.64 -5.73 -3.61
N THR A 235 -22.52 -6.55 -4.17
CA THR A 235 -23.85 -6.13 -4.58
C THR A 235 -24.81 -6.12 -3.38
N ASP A 236 -26.04 -5.64 -3.56
CA ASP A 236 -27.09 -5.72 -2.52
C ASP A 236 -27.38 -7.18 -2.13
N GLU A 237 -27.35 -8.10 -3.10
CA GLU A 237 -27.52 -9.54 -2.83
C GLU A 237 -26.28 -10.13 -2.14
N GLY A 238 -25.07 -9.76 -2.57
CA GLY A 238 -23.84 -10.18 -1.91
C GLY A 238 -23.73 -9.69 -0.47
N TYR A 239 -24.26 -8.50 -0.17
CA TYR A 239 -24.36 -7.99 1.19
C TYR A 239 -25.24 -8.87 2.08
N LYS A 240 -26.34 -9.42 1.56
CA LYS A 240 -27.20 -10.36 2.31
C LYS A 240 -26.51 -11.71 2.56
N HIS A 241 -25.58 -12.09 1.68
CA HIS A 241 -24.84 -13.34 1.71
C HIS A 241 -23.35 -13.15 2.05
N PHE A 242 -23.01 -12.14 2.86
CA PHE A 242 -21.61 -11.75 3.06
C PHE A 242 -20.79 -12.85 3.77
N TYR A 243 -21.43 -13.69 4.60
CA TYR A 243 -20.75 -14.84 5.20
C TYR A 243 -20.43 -15.93 4.18
N GLU A 244 -21.34 -16.21 3.25
CA GLU A 244 -21.07 -17.10 2.11
C GLU A 244 -19.96 -16.55 1.23
N VAL A 245 -19.91 -15.23 1.02
CA VAL A 245 -18.80 -14.56 0.32
C VAL A 245 -17.48 -14.77 1.06
N ALA A 246 -17.44 -14.55 2.38
CA ALA A 246 -16.25 -14.80 3.19
C ALA A 246 -15.83 -16.29 3.12
N HIS A 247 -16.80 -17.21 3.14
CA HIS A 247 -16.53 -18.62 3.02
C HIS A 247 -15.91 -19.01 1.68
N VAL A 248 -16.34 -18.42 0.57
CA VAL A 248 -15.71 -18.62 -0.74
C VAL A 248 -14.25 -18.17 -0.73
N VAL A 249 -13.94 -17.05 -0.08
CA VAL A 249 -12.55 -16.57 0.09
C VAL A 249 -11.73 -17.60 0.90
N PHE A 250 -12.26 -18.07 2.02
CA PHE A 250 -11.55 -19.08 2.84
C PHE A 250 -11.42 -20.43 2.14
N GLN A 251 -12.39 -20.84 1.32
CA GLN A 251 -12.27 -22.03 0.46
C GLN A 251 -11.13 -21.87 -0.55
N TYR A 252 -10.99 -20.68 -1.15
CA TYR A 252 -9.89 -20.42 -2.07
C TYR A 252 -8.53 -20.45 -1.36
N LEU A 253 -8.41 -19.79 -0.21
CA LEU A 253 -7.17 -19.80 0.57
C LEU A 253 -6.80 -21.22 1.03
N LYS A 254 -7.78 -22.00 1.49
CA LYS A 254 -7.56 -23.40 1.85
C LYS A 254 -7.13 -24.26 0.66
N MET A 255 -7.72 -24.03 -0.51
CA MET A 255 -7.29 -24.69 -1.75
C MET A 255 -5.84 -24.35 -2.08
N LEU A 256 -5.45 -23.07 -1.98
CA LEU A 256 -4.06 -22.65 -2.17
C LEU A 256 -3.10 -23.31 -1.15
N GLN A 257 -3.51 -23.40 0.12
CA GLN A 257 -2.71 -24.05 1.17
C GLN A 257 -2.52 -25.54 0.90
N GLN A 258 -3.53 -26.23 0.34
CA GLN A 258 -3.44 -27.65 -0.02
C GLN A 258 -2.63 -27.90 -1.29
N ALA A 259 -2.78 -27.03 -2.30
CA ALA A 259 -2.04 -27.15 -3.56
C ALA A 259 -0.56 -26.76 -3.40
N GLY A 260 -0.29 -25.78 -2.54
CA GLY A 260 1.03 -25.19 -2.37
C GLY A 260 1.40 -24.20 -3.48
N PRO A 261 2.53 -23.49 -3.33
CA PRO A 261 3.02 -22.55 -4.35
C PRO A 261 3.44 -23.28 -5.63
N GLU A 262 3.04 -22.77 -6.79
CA GLU A 262 3.35 -23.35 -8.09
C GLU A 262 4.43 -22.54 -8.81
N GLN A 263 5.54 -23.19 -9.16
CA GLN A 263 6.68 -22.52 -9.79
C GLN A 263 6.30 -21.84 -11.12
N ARG A 264 5.47 -22.48 -11.94
CA ARG A 264 5.00 -21.90 -13.22
C ARG A 264 4.38 -20.52 -13.01
N ILE A 265 3.48 -20.38 -12.02
CA ILE A 265 2.80 -19.12 -11.74
C ILE A 265 3.80 -18.07 -11.27
N TRP A 266 4.75 -18.46 -10.42
CA TRP A 266 5.81 -17.55 -9.99
C TRP A 266 6.66 -17.07 -11.18
N GLU A 267 7.01 -17.95 -12.12
CA GLU A 267 7.76 -17.59 -13.33
C GLU A 267 6.95 -16.69 -14.28
N GLU A 268 5.63 -16.88 -14.36
CA GLU A 268 4.73 -15.99 -15.09
C GLU A 268 4.73 -14.59 -14.48
N ILE A 269 4.57 -14.47 -13.16
CA ILE A 269 4.64 -13.19 -12.43
C ILE A 269 6.01 -12.54 -12.64
N GLN A 270 7.09 -13.29 -12.45
CA GLN A 270 8.45 -12.78 -12.63
C GLN A 270 8.67 -12.21 -14.04
N LYS A 271 8.19 -12.90 -15.08
CA LYS A 271 8.31 -12.42 -16.46
C LYS A 271 7.50 -11.14 -16.69
N ILE A 272 6.29 -11.05 -16.15
CA ILE A 272 5.45 -9.86 -16.25
C ILE A 272 6.17 -8.67 -15.60
N GLU A 273 6.61 -8.81 -14.36
CA GLU A 273 7.30 -7.74 -13.62
C GLU A 273 8.62 -7.34 -14.29
N ALA A 274 9.42 -8.30 -14.76
CA ALA A 274 10.66 -8.01 -15.48
C ALA A 274 10.41 -7.28 -16.81
N ASN A 275 9.35 -7.62 -17.53
CA ASN A 275 8.98 -6.93 -18.77
C ASN A 275 8.49 -5.51 -18.47
N GLU A 276 7.62 -5.35 -17.46
CA GLU A 276 7.12 -4.03 -17.05
C GLU A 276 8.27 -3.11 -16.62
N PHE A 277 9.23 -3.63 -15.85
CA PHE A 277 10.42 -2.88 -15.46
C PHE A 277 11.30 -2.52 -16.66
N HIS A 278 11.55 -3.47 -17.57
CA HIS A 278 12.44 -3.23 -18.71
C HIS A 278 11.90 -2.21 -19.72
N TYR A 279 10.57 -2.19 -19.91
CA TYR A 279 9.89 -1.28 -20.83
C TYR A 279 9.17 -0.12 -20.13
N GLN A 280 9.52 0.14 -18.87
CA GLN A 280 8.91 1.20 -18.08
C GLN A 280 9.11 2.56 -18.75
N GLU A 281 8.02 3.31 -18.89
CA GLU A 281 8.08 4.70 -19.35
C GLU A 281 8.68 5.62 -18.28
N GLN A 282 9.20 6.76 -18.71
CA GLN A 282 9.68 7.77 -17.77
C GLN A 282 8.53 8.27 -16.90
N THR A 283 8.63 8.04 -15.59
CA THR A 283 7.67 8.50 -14.58
C THR A 283 7.89 9.97 -14.21
N ASP A 284 6.96 10.54 -13.45
CA ASP A 284 7.13 11.89 -12.92
C ASP A 284 8.40 11.97 -12.06
N PRO A 285 9.29 12.96 -12.27
CA PRO A 285 10.54 13.05 -11.52
C PRO A 285 10.36 13.18 -10.00
N VAL A 286 9.27 13.76 -9.52
CA VAL A 286 9.02 13.91 -8.08
C VAL A 286 8.73 12.54 -7.46
N ASP A 287 7.77 11.82 -8.05
CA ASP A 287 7.41 10.47 -7.60
C ASP A 287 8.61 9.52 -7.69
N TYR A 288 9.42 9.65 -8.75
CA TYR A 288 10.61 8.83 -8.95
C TYR A 288 11.67 9.03 -7.87
N VAL A 289 12.04 10.27 -7.55
CA VAL A 289 13.05 10.52 -6.51
C VAL A 289 12.54 10.19 -5.11
N GLU A 290 11.23 10.34 -4.86
CA GLU A 290 10.59 9.97 -3.61
C GLU A 290 10.67 8.45 -3.39
N SER A 291 10.18 7.66 -4.36
CA SER A 291 10.24 6.19 -4.32
C SER A 291 11.67 5.68 -4.16
N LEU A 292 12.63 6.21 -4.92
CA LEU A 292 14.03 5.80 -4.76
C LEU A 292 14.61 6.15 -3.38
N CYS A 293 14.22 7.30 -2.82
CA CYS A 293 14.69 7.71 -1.51
C CYS A 293 14.18 6.78 -0.40
N GLU A 294 12.96 6.28 -0.53
CA GLU A 294 12.39 5.23 0.33
C GLU A 294 13.08 3.89 0.13
N ASN A 295 13.29 3.48 -1.13
CA ASN A 295 13.98 2.23 -1.47
C ASN A 295 15.39 2.16 -0.88
N MET A 296 16.11 3.29 -0.80
CA MET A 296 17.42 3.36 -0.13
C MET A 296 17.38 3.03 1.37
N GLN A 297 16.22 3.14 2.02
CA GLN A 297 16.03 2.77 3.44
C GLN A 297 15.62 1.30 3.61
N LEU A 298 15.11 0.67 2.56
CA LEU A 298 14.52 -0.67 2.60
C LEU A 298 15.43 -1.74 1.97
N PHE A 299 16.15 -1.39 0.91
CA PHE A 299 16.89 -2.34 0.08
C PHE A 299 18.40 -2.10 0.11
N PRO A 300 19.20 -3.16 -0.11
CA PRO A 300 20.63 -3.02 -0.31
C PRO A 300 20.91 -2.27 -1.63
N LYS A 301 22.14 -1.75 -1.76
CA LYS A 301 22.53 -0.84 -2.85
C LYS A 301 22.27 -1.41 -4.25
N GLU A 302 22.51 -2.69 -4.43
CA GLU A 302 22.31 -3.45 -5.66
C GLU A 302 20.84 -3.52 -6.10
N ASP A 303 19.90 -3.42 -5.15
CA ASP A 303 18.48 -3.64 -5.37
C ASP A 303 17.65 -2.35 -5.21
N ILE A 304 18.26 -1.16 -5.03
CA ILE A 304 17.51 0.11 -4.84
C ILE A 304 16.53 0.39 -5.99
N LEU A 305 16.90 0.05 -7.22
CA LEU A 305 16.08 0.30 -8.41
C LEU A 305 15.07 -0.81 -8.71
N THR A 306 15.22 -1.98 -8.08
CA THR A 306 14.55 -3.22 -8.50
C THR A 306 13.86 -3.97 -7.37
N GLY A 307 14.16 -3.66 -6.11
CA GLY A 307 13.75 -4.41 -4.92
C GLY A 307 12.25 -4.30 -4.61
N ASP A 308 11.63 -3.21 -5.01
CA ASP A 308 10.19 -2.94 -4.91
C ASP A 308 9.37 -3.67 -5.99
N GLN A 309 9.91 -3.86 -7.19
CA GLN A 309 9.19 -4.48 -8.31
C GLN A 309 9.57 -5.95 -8.58
N LEU A 310 10.86 -6.23 -8.76
CA LEU A 310 11.31 -7.51 -9.31
C LEU A 310 11.21 -8.68 -8.30
N LEU A 311 10.90 -9.87 -8.82
CA LEU A 311 10.99 -11.13 -8.09
C LEU A 311 12.32 -11.80 -8.40
N PHE A 312 13.15 -12.00 -7.38
CA PHE A 312 14.50 -12.53 -7.55
C PHE A 312 14.57 -14.05 -7.30
N GLU A 313 13.82 -14.54 -6.31
CA GLU A 313 13.97 -15.91 -5.81
C GLU A 313 12.63 -16.61 -5.62
N TYR A 314 12.50 -17.81 -6.19
CA TYR A 314 11.38 -18.70 -5.90
C TYR A 314 11.68 -19.52 -4.65
N ASN A 315 10.98 -19.24 -3.56
CA ASN A 315 11.07 -20.02 -2.34
C ASN A 315 9.66 -20.46 -1.87
N PRO A 316 9.22 -21.69 -2.20
CA PRO A 316 7.89 -22.17 -1.85
C PRO A 316 7.67 -22.27 -0.34
N GLU A 317 8.71 -22.51 0.46
CA GLU A 317 8.56 -22.60 1.91
C GLU A 317 8.18 -21.25 2.53
N ILE A 318 8.81 -20.17 2.08
CA ILE A 318 8.51 -18.79 2.52
C ILE A 318 7.09 -18.40 2.10
N ILE A 319 6.71 -18.70 0.85
CA ILE A 319 5.37 -18.41 0.34
C ILE A 319 4.31 -19.22 1.13
N SER A 320 4.53 -20.52 1.33
CA SER A 320 3.66 -21.38 2.14
C SER A 320 3.54 -20.88 3.58
N LYS A 321 4.64 -20.42 4.20
CA LYS A 321 4.62 -19.89 5.56
C LYS A 321 3.75 -18.63 5.68
N ALA A 322 3.78 -17.74 4.69
CA ALA A 322 2.89 -16.58 4.66
C ALA A 322 1.42 -17.01 4.43
N LEU A 323 1.20 -17.88 3.45
CA LEU A 323 -0.14 -18.37 3.09
C LEU A 323 -0.83 -19.14 4.23
N ASN A 324 -0.08 -19.91 5.02
CA ASN A 324 -0.59 -20.69 6.14
C ASN A 324 -1.04 -19.85 7.35
N GLN A 325 -0.75 -18.54 7.34
CA GLN A 325 -1.26 -17.61 8.36
C GLN A 325 -2.61 -17.01 7.98
N LEU A 326 -3.03 -17.15 6.72
CA LEU A 326 -4.32 -16.64 6.23
C LEU A 326 -5.45 -17.62 6.59
N ILE A 327 -5.69 -17.81 7.88
CA ILE A 327 -6.70 -18.72 8.43
C ILE A 327 -7.94 -17.98 8.92
N PRO A 328 -9.14 -18.58 8.87
CA PRO A 328 -10.37 -17.88 9.26
C PRO A 328 -10.39 -17.42 10.72
N SER A 329 -9.81 -18.19 11.65
CA SER A 329 -9.82 -17.89 13.08
C SER A 329 -8.97 -16.67 13.48
N GLN A 330 -8.10 -16.21 12.59
CA GLN A 330 -7.27 -15.01 12.78
C GLN A 330 -7.73 -13.83 11.91
N ALA A 331 -8.82 -14.00 11.15
CA ALA A 331 -9.30 -12.99 10.24
C ALA A 331 -10.15 -11.94 10.98
N ASN A 332 -9.87 -10.67 10.71
CA ASN A 332 -10.72 -9.54 11.05
C ASN A 332 -11.69 -9.27 9.88
N LEU A 333 -12.99 -9.22 10.14
CA LEU A 333 -14.02 -8.96 9.14
C LEU A 333 -14.57 -7.55 9.32
N ILE A 334 -14.40 -6.67 8.33
CA ILE A 334 -15.03 -5.33 8.33
C ILE A 334 -16.05 -5.26 7.19
N LEU A 335 -17.33 -5.24 7.55
CA LEU A 335 -18.45 -5.10 6.63
C LEU A 335 -18.94 -3.65 6.62
N LEU A 336 -18.65 -2.94 5.53
CA LEU A 336 -19.10 -1.56 5.33
C LEU A 336 -20.45 -1.57 4.62
N SER A 337 -21.42 -0.86 5.18
CA SER A 337 -22.71 -0.64 4.55
C SER A 337 -23.46 0.55 5.15
N ALA A 338 -24.05 1.39 4.30
CA ALA A 338 -24.96 2.44 4.77
C ALA A 338 -26.20 1.87 5.50
N SER A 339 -26.53 0.58 5.29
CA SER A 339 -27.66 -0.07 5.98
C SER A 339 -27.44 -0.28 7.49
N HIS A 340 -26.21 -0.07 8.00
CA HIS A 340 -25.91 -0.15 9.43
C HIS A 340 -26.20 1.16 10.19
N GLU A 341 -26.64 2.21 9.48
CA GLU A 341 -26.99 3.49 10.10
C GLU A 341 -28.10 3.29 11.15
N GLY A 342 -27.89 3.88 12.34
CA GLY A 342 -28.79 3.71 13.50
C GLY A 342 -28.65 2.37 14.26
N GLN A 343 -27.86 1.42 13.77
CA GLN A 343 -27.60 0.13 14.44
C GLN A 343 -26.23 0.10 15.15
N CYS A 344 -25.32 0.98 14.75
CA CYS A 344 -23.97 1.10 15.31
C CYS A 344 -23.96 2.00 16.53
N GLN A 345 -23.58 1.44 17.70
CA GLN A 345 -23.55 2.18 18.98
C GLN A 345 -22.17 2.73 19.32
N LEU A 346 -21.11 2.18 18.73
CA LEU A 346 -19.73 2.58 19.00
C LEU A 346 -19.28 3.64 18.00
N LYS A 347 -18.34 4.47 18.45
CA LYS A 347 -17.77 5.55 17.65
C LYS A 347 -16.27 5.63 17.87
N GLU A 348 -15.51 5.50 16.80
CA GLU A 348 -14.05 5.70 16.81
C GLU A 348 -13.75 7.18 17.16
N LYS A 349 -12.72 7.40 17.99
CA LYS A 349 -12.45 8.70 18.62
C LYS A 349 -12.20 9.82 17.62
N TRP A 350 -11.35 9.59 16.63
CA TRP A 350 -10.79 10.63 15.79
C TRP A 350 -11.75 10.97 14.64
N PHE A 351 -11.93 10.04 13.71
CA PHE A 351 -12.73 10.27 12.52
C PHE A 351 -14.23 10.19 12.82
N GLY A 352 -14.62 9.65 13.97
CA GLY A 352 -16.03 9.47 14.33
C GLY A 352 -16.69 8.36 13.52
N THR A 353 -15.93 7.34 13.14
CA THR A 353 -16.42 6.15 12.45
C THR A 353 -17.44 5.44 13.33
N GLN A 354 -18.68 5.33 12.86
CA GLN A 354 -19.74 4.62 13.58
C GLN A 354 -19.64 3.13 13.25
N TYR A 355 -19.58 2.31 14.28
CA TYR A 355 -19.47 0.87 14.13
C TYR A 355 -20.18 0.09 15.24
N SER A 356 -20.33 -1.21 15.01
CA SER A 356 -20.64 -2.20 16.04
C SER A 356 -19.70 -3.38 15.87
N VAL A 357 -19.51 -4.12 16.96
CA VAL A 357 -18.66 -5.30 17.01
C VAL A 357 -19.48 -6.48 17.49
N GLU A 358 -19.33 -7.60 16.81
CA GLU A 358 -19.94 -8.87 17.17
C GLU A 358 -18.95 -10.00 16.96
N ASP A 359 -19.09 -11.07 17.73
CA ASP A 359 -18.39 -12.31 17.43
C ASP A 359 -18.92 -12.88 16.10
N VAL A 360 -18.06 -13.57 15.38
CA VAL A 360 -18.46 -14.30 14.16
C VAL A 360 -19.59 -15.26 14.51
N ASP A 361 -20.62 -15.30 13.66
CA ASP A 361 -21.76 -16.21 13.83
C ASP A 361 -21.31 -17.65 14.13
N GLN A 362 -21.94 -18.27 15.11
CA GLN A 362 -21.49 -19.56 15.65
C GLN A 362 -21.45 -20.66 14.58
N HIS A 363 -22.43 -20.71 13.67
CA HIS A 363 -22.45 -21.69 12.61
C HIS A 363 -21.25 -21.54 11.67
N TRP A 364 -20.90 -20.30 11.31
CA TRP A 364 -19.74 -20.01 10.48
C TRP A 364 -18.42 -20.24 11.22
N SER A 365 -18.33 -19.85 12.48
CA SER A 365 -17.17 -20.10 13.33
C SER A 365 -16.88 -21.60 13.45
N ASP A 366 -17.89 -22.42 13.76
CA ASP A 366 -17.76 -23.88 13.85
C ASP A 366 -17.38 -24.49 12.49
N THR A 367 -17.99 -23.99 11.41
CA THR A 367 -17.68 -24.45 10.04
C THR A 367 -16.22 -24.16 9.70
N TRP A 368 -15.72 -22.97 10.00
CA TRP A 368 -14.34 -22.57 9.69
C TRP A 368 -13.30 -23.19 10.62
N ALA A 369 -13.68 -23.58 11.84
CA ALA A 369 -12.86 -24.39 12.73
C ALA A 369 -12.77 -25.86 12.30
N SER A 370 -13.72 -26.33 11.49
CA SER A 370 -13.73 -27.70 10.95
C SER A 370 -12.93 -27.83 9.66
N ASP A 371 -12.73 -29.08 9.20
CA ASP A 371 -12.17 -29.36 7.87
C ASP A 371 -13.23 -29.16 6.76
N PHE A 372 -13.66 -27.92 6.55
CA PHE A 372 -14.73 -27.59 5.58
C PHE A 372 -14.35 -27.95 4.13
N LYS A 373 -15.33 -28.40 3.36
CA LYS A 373 -15.13 -28.89 1.98
C LYS A 373 -14.72 -27.76 1.04
N LEU A 374 -13.77 -28.03 0.14
CA LEU A 374 -13.41 -27.14 -0.95
C LEU A 374 -14.51 -27.05 -2.01
N ASN A 375 -14.61 -25.87 -2.64
CA ASN A 375 -15.49 -25.64 -3.77
C ASN A 375 -14.81 -26.09 -5.07
N PRO A 376 -15.36 -27.06 -5.83
CA PRO A 376 -14.75 -27.56 -7.06
C PRO A 376 -14.72 -26.54 -8.21
N ASP A 377 -15.51 -25.46 -8.13
CA ASP A 377 -15.47 -24.37 -9.11
C ASP A 377 -14.26 -23.44 -8.93
N LEU A 378 -13.56 -23.55 -7.79
CA LEU A 378 -12.35 -22.78 -7.49
C LEU A 378 -11.12 -23.61 -7.89
N HIS A 379 -10.21 -23.01 -8.67
CA HIS A 379 -8.97 -23.64 -9.09
C HIS A 379 -7.88 -22.60 -9.41
N LEU A 380 -6.63 -23.05 -9.48
CA LEU A 380 -5.52 -22.22 -9.93
C LEU A 380 -5.72 -21.72 -11.37
N PRO A 381 -5.18 -20.54 -11.74
CA PRO A 381 -5.27 -20.03 -13.10
C PRO A 381 -4.56 -20.97 -14.08
N GLU A 382 -5.16 -21.11 -15.26
CA GLU A 382 -4.53 -21.76 -16.41
C GLU A 382 -3.33 -20.91 -16.89
N GLU A 383 -2.45 -21.52 -17.68
CA GLU A 383 -1.27 -20.84 -18.25
C GLU A 383 -1.66 -19.58 -19.03
N ASN A 384 -1.01 -18.45 -18.72
CA ASN A 384 -1.28 -17.19 -19.38
C ASN A 384 -0.61 -17.13 -20.77
N ARG A 385 -1.43 -17.32 -21.82
CA ARG A 385 -0.99 -17.26 -23.22
C ARG A 385 -0.78 -15.85 -23.78
N TYR A 386 -1.07 -14.82 -22.99
CA TYR A 386 -0.95 -13.41 -23.40
C TYR A 386 0.32 -12.73 -22.89
N ILE A 387 1.20 -13.44 -22.18
CA ILE A 387 2.51 -12.89 -21.81
C ILE A 387 3.32 -12.68 -23.08
N ALA A 388 3.68 -11.42 -23.35
CA ALA A 388 4.43 -11.05 -24.53
C ALA A 388 5.84 -11.69 -24.51
N THR A 389 6.26 -12.19 -25.68
CA THR A 389 7.57 -12.83 -25.88
C THR A 389 8.39 -12.18 -26.99
N ASP A 390 7.74 -11.43 -27.88
CA ASP A 390 8.38 -10.66 -28.92
C ASP A 390 8.19 -9.16 -28.64
N PHE A 391 9.30 -8.48 -28.45
CA PHE A 391 9.39 -7.06 -28.17
C PHE A 391 10.17 -6.33 -29.27
N ALA A 392 10.33 -6.96 -30.44
CA ALA A 392 11.04 -6.37 -31.56
C ALA A 392 10.28 -5.16 -32.12
N LEU A 393 10.95 -4.01 -32.14
CA LEU A 393 10.41 -2.80 -32.77
C LEU A 393 10.35 -2.98 -34.29
N LYS A 394 9.20 -2.65 -34.88
CA LYS A 394 9.02 -2.75 -36.32
C LYS A 394 9.71 -1.60 -37.05
N ASP A 395 10.47 -1.94 -38.10
CA ASP A 395 11.12 -0.96 -38.98
C ASP A 395 10.11 0.01 -39.61
N PRO A 396 10.47 1.30 -39.81
CA PRO A 396 9.59 2.27 -40.44
C PRO A 396 9.07 1.79 -41.80
N ASP A 397 7.76 1.66 -41.91
CA ASP A 397 7.03 1.22 -43.10
C ASP A 397 6.40 2.38 -43.88
N CYS A 398 6.39 3.58 -43.28
CA CYS A 398 5.98 4.83 -43.90
C CYS A 398 6.88 6.01 -43.44
N PRO A 399 6.89 7.13 -44.17
CA PRO A 399 7.59 8.34 -43.73
C PRO A 399 7.05 8.81 -42.38
N GLN A 400 7.96 9.15 -41.47
CA GLN A 400 7.60 9.67 -40.15
C GLN A 400 6.89 11.02 -40.28
N THR A 401 5.80 11.18 -39.52
CA THR A 401 5.01 12.41 -39.50
C THR A 401 4.95 12.96 -38.08
N GLU A 402 4.98 14.30 -37.95
CA GLU A 402 4.92 14.95 -36.64
C GLU A 402 3.61 14.60 -35.90
N TYR A 403 2.50 14.61 -36.64
CA TYR A 403 1.15 14.32 -36.16
C TYR A 403 0.55 13.09 -36.85
N PRO A 404 -0.48 12.45 -36.25
CA PRO A 404 -1.24 11.40 -36.91
C PRO A 404 -1.80 11.86 -38.26
N VAL A 405 -1.71 10.99 -39.25
CA VAL A 405 -2.23 11.23 -40.61
C VAL A 405 -3.45 10.37 -40.87
N ASN A 406 -4.42 10.93 -41.59
CA ASN A 406 -5.59 10.17 -42.03
C ASN A 406 -5.18 9.26 -43.19
N ILE A 407 -5.18 7.96 -42.95
CA ILE A 407 -4.81 6.94 -43.94
C ILE A 407 -6.01 6.28 -44.60
N MET A 408 -7.21 6.45 -44.04
CA MET A 408 -8.45 5.94 -44.60
C MET A 408 -9.62 6.80 -44.15
N SER A 409 -10.41 7.29 -45.11
CA SER A 409 -11.65 8.01 -44.84
C SER A 409 -12.79 7.37 -45.63
N SER A 410 -13.86 7.01 -44.93
CA SER A 410 -15.07 6.39 -45.50
C SER A 410 -16.32 6.94 -44.84
N GLN A 411 -17.50 6.58 -45.35
CA GLN A 411 -18.78 6.92 -44.71
C GLN A 411 -18.96 6.28 -43.32
N GLN A 412 -18.19 5.24 -42.99
CA GLN A 412 -18.24 4.54 -41.70
C GLN A 412 -17.30 5.14 -40.65
N GLY A 413 -16.36 6.00 -41.07
CA GLY A 413 -15.39 6.61 -40.18
C GLY A 413 -14.05 6.92 -40.83
N CYS A 414 -13.14 7.46 -40.03
CA CYS A 414 -11.77 7.81 -40.43
C CYS A 414 -10.76 7.06 -39.56
N LEU A 415 -9.70 6.56 -40.19
CA LEU A 415 -8.55 5.95 -39.52
C LEU A 415 -7.36 6.91 -39.56
N TRP A 416 -6.88 7.24 -38.37
CA TRP A 416 -5.69 8.05 -38.18
C TRP A 416 -4.55 7.14 -37.70
N TYR A 417 -3.39 7.28 -38.31
CA TYR A 417 -2.23 6.48 -38.01
C TYR A 417 -1.02 7.37 -37.76
N LYS A 418 -0.26 7.04 -36.72
CA LYS A 418 1.08 7.55 -36.47
C LYS A 418 1.92 6.39 -35.96
N LYS A 419 3.08 6.16 -36.59
CA LYS A 419 4.09 5.27 -36.02
C LYS A 419 4.85 6.00 -34.92
N ASP A 420 5.11 5.34 -33.80
CA ASP A 420 5.91 5.94 -32.74
C ASP A 420 7.35 6.21 -33.23
N ASP A 421 7.83 7.41 -32.92
CA ASP A 421 9.16 7.92 -33.22
C ASP A 421 9.88 8.46 -31.96
N LYS A 422 9.19 8.46 -30.82
CA LYS A 422 9.66 9.09 -29.58
C LYS A 422 10.04 8.09 -28.51
N PHE A 423 9.15 7.16 -28.20
CA PHE A 423 9.29 6.32 -27.00
C PHE A 423 10.07 5.04 -27.31
N LYS A 424 9.91 4.49 -28.53
CA LYS A 424 10.59 3.28 -29.02
C LYS A 424 10.45 2.11 -28.04
N ILE A 425 9.25 1.96 -27.53
CA ILE A 425 8.82 0.85 -26.66
C ILE A 425 7.85 -0.06 -27.43
N PRO A 426 7.86 -1.37 -27.16
CA PRO A 426 7.06 -2.39 -27.88
C PRO A 426 5.55 -2.34 -27.59
#